data_AF-A0A2B2CF79-F1
#
_entry.id   AF-A0A2B2CF79-F1
#
_cell.length_a   1.000
_cell.length_b   1.000
_cell.length_c   1.000
_cell.angle_alpha   90.00
_cell.angle_beta   90.00
_cell.angle_gamma   90.00
#
_symmetry.space_group_name_H-M   'P 1'
#
loop_
_entity.id
_entity.type
_entity.pdbx_description
1 polymer ?
#
loop_
_entity_poly.entity_id
_entity_poly.type
_entity_poly.pdbx_seq_one_letter_code
_entity_poly.pdbx_strand_id
1 'polypeptide(L)'
;MNLYKKSMLIIGIITLVGVGGYFGWEKLNAPKEEIKEPTAEELLEQSVDTEMITTNFADEGFIKMRFKIITKSKKDAEEIGKLQFHIESSIIQYVNNIKKEEANGPKGLTLIENNLQKVLNQELGTNYITRVYMIDKVVQ
;
A
#
# COMPACT_ATOMS: atom_id res chain seq x y z
N MET A 1 -2.53 -3.40 55.24
CA MET A 1 -3.51 -3.45 54.13
C MET A 1 -4.62 -4.43 54.49
N ASN A 2 -5.85 -3.95 54.62
CA ASN A 2 -7.00 -4.75 55.07
C ASN A 2 -7.27 -5.92 54.11
N LEU A 3 -7.79 -7.03 54.64
CA LEU A 3 -8.02 -8.28 53.90
C LEU A 3 -8.83 -8.05 52.60
N TYR A 4 -9.84 -7.18 52.66
CA TYR A 4 -10.65 -6.81 51.50
C TYR A 4 -9.84 -6.09 50.40
N LYS A 5 -8.89 -5.23 50.77
CA LYS A 5 -8.02 -4.54 49.80
C LYS A 5 -7.06 -5.52 49.11
N LYS A 6 -6.56 -6.53 49.84
CA LYS A 6 -5.73 -7.61 49.25
C LYS A 6 -6.54 -8.48 48.28
N SER A 7 -7.77 -8.85 48.66
CA SER A 7 -8.68 -9.63 47.80
C SER A 7 -9.04 -8.89 46.52
N MET A 8 -9.36 -7.60 46.60
CA MET A 8 -9.69 -6.77 45.43
C MET A 8 -8.51 -6.63 44.44
N LEU A 9 -7.28 -6.54 44.97
CA LEU A 9 -6.06 -6.45 44.17
C LEU A 9 -5.76 -7.78 43.45
N ILE A 10 -5.98 -8.90 44.12
CA ILE A 10 -5.82 -10.24 43.53
C ILE A 10 -6.85 -10.47 42.41
N ILE A 11 -8.12 -10.13 42.65
CA ILE A 11 -9.17 -10.25 41.64
C ILE A 11 -8.84 -9.36 40.41
N GLY A 12 -8.37 -8.14 40.62
CA GLY A 12 -7.96 -7.25 39.52
C GLY A 12 -6.85 -7.83 38.65
N ILE A 13 -5.84 -8.47 39.26
CA ILE A 13 -4.74 -9.11 38.53
C ILE A 13 -5.24 -10.32 37.72
N ILE A 14 -6.10 -11.15 38.31
CA ILE A 14 -6.66 -12.32 37.63
C ILE A 14 -7.50 -11.89 36.41
N THR A 15 -8.31 -10.84 36.55
CA THR A 15 -9.09 -10.30 35.43
C THR A 15 -8.18 -9.77 34.31
N LEU A 16 -7.11 -9.04 34.65
CA LEU A 16 -6.16 -8.54 33.66
C LEU A 16 -5.44 -9.67 32.92
N VAL A 17 -5.03 -10.72 33.62
CA VAL A 17 -4.41 -11.90 33.01
C VAL A 17 -5.41 -12.67 32.16
N GLY A 18 -6.66 -12.79 32.60
CA GLY A 18 -7.73 -13.45 31.83
C GLY A 18 -8.02 -12.73 30.52
N VAL A 19 -8.17 -11.40 30.57
CA VAL A 19 -8.39 -10.58 29.36
C VAL A 19 -7.17 -10.62 28.44
N GLY A 20 -5.96 -10.43 28.97
CA GLY A 20 -4.73 -10.51 28.18
C GLY A 20 -4.51 -11.88 27.55
N GLY A 21 -4.81 -12.95 28.29
CA GLY A 21 -4.74 -14.33 27.81
C GLY A 21 -5.76 -14.62 26.72
N TYR A 22 -7.00 -14.12 26.86
CA TYR A 22 -8.04 -14.25 25.83
C TYR A 22 -7.66 -13.56 24.52
N PHE A 23 -7.23 -12.28 24.58
CA PHE A 23 -6.80 -11.55 23.38
C PHE A 23 -5.52 -12.13 22.75
N GLY A 24 -4.60 -12.63 23.58
CA GLY A 24 -3.42 -13.35 23.09
C GLY A 24 -3.79 -14.65 22.37
N TRP A 25 -4.72 -15.43 22.94
CA TRP A 25 -5.22 -16.67 22.36
C TRP A 25 -6.00 -16.44 21.07
N GLU A 26 -6.83 -15.39 21.01
CA GLU A 26 -7.55 -14.98 19.80
C GLU A 26 -6.58 -14.58 18.69
N LYS A 27 -5.53 -13.81 18.99
CA LYS A 27 -4.51 -13.43 17.99
C LYS A 27 -3.66 -14.60 17.51
N LEU A 28 -3.40 -15.59 18.36
CA LEU A 28 -2.63 -16.80 18.01
C LEU A 28 -3.45 -17.83 17.23
N ASN A 29 -4.76 -17.90 17.50
CA ASN A 29 -5.68 -18.85 16.85
C ASN A 29 -6.57 -18.22 15.79
N ALA A 30 -6.43 -16.91 15.53
CA ALA A 30 -7.00 -16.28 14.37
C ALA A 30 -6.58 -17.11 13.15
N PRO A 31 -7.55 -17.66 12.38
CA PRO A 31 -7.22 -18.45 11.21
C PRO A 31 -6.31 -17.59 10.34
N LYS A 32 -5.11 -18.10 10.06
CA LYS A 32 -4.32 -17.56 8.96
C LYS A 32 -5.16 -17.79 7.73
N GLU A 33 -5.83 -16.74 7.25
CA GLU A 33 -6.44 -16.77 5.94
C GLU A 33 -5.37 -17.31 4.99
N GLU A 34 -5.62 -18.48 4.40
CA GLU A 34 -4.85 -18.90 3.25
C GLU A 34 -5.00 -17.78 2.25
N ILE A 35 -3.91 -17.01 2.08
CA ILE A 35 -3.83 -16.01 1.03
C ILE A 35 -3.81 -16.81 -0.26
N LYS A 36 -5.00 -17.14 -0.77
CA LYS A 36 -5.14 -17.64 -2.14
C LYS A 36 -4.62 -16.53 -3.02
N GLU A 37 -3.60 -16.84 -3.82
CA GLU A 37 -3.17 -15.91 -4.84
C GLU A 37 -4.37 -15.62 -5.77
N PRO A 38 -4.68 -14.34 -6.02
CA PRO A 38 -5.80 -13.97 -6.87
C PRO A 38 -5.58 -14.54 -8.27
N THR A 39 -6.67 -15.00 -8.88
CA THR A 39 -6.69 -15.43 -10.28
C THR A 39 -6.37 -14.25 -11.22
N ALA A 40 -6.01 -14.55 -12.48
CA ALA A 40 -5.73 -13.51 -13.46
C ALA A 40 -6.94 -12.57 -13.69
N GLU A 41 -8.16 -13.11 -13.65
CA GLU A 41 -9.40 -12.35 -13.77
C GLU A 41 -9.60 -11.42 -12.57
N GLU A 42 -9.41 -11.93 -11.35
CA GLU A 42 -9.48 -11.12 -10.13
C GLU A 42 -8.41 -10.01 -10.12
N LEU A 43 -7.20 -10.28 -10.59
CA LEU A 43 -6.15 -9.27 -10.71
C LEU A 43 -6.53 -8.14 -11.67
N LEU A 44 -7.22 -8.45 -12.77
CA LEU A 44 -7.71 -7.44 -13.71
C LEU A 44 -8.81 -6.59 -13.08
N GLU A 45 -9.75 -7.20 -12.36
CA GLU A 45 -10.82 -6.47 -11.65
C GLU A 45 -10.30 -5.62 -10.48
N GLN A 46 -9.17 -6.02 -9.89
CA GLN A 46 -8.46 -5.27 -8.85
C GLN A 46 -7.47 -4.24 -9.42
N SER A 47 -7.46 -4.04 -10.75
CA SER A 47 -6.52 -3.14 -11.40
C SER A 47 -7.15 -1.82 -11.85
N VAL A 48 -6.41 -0.72 -11.71
CA VAL A 48 -6.73 0.59 -12.25
C VAL A 48 -5.61 1.03 -13.17
N ASP A 49 -5.94 1.44 -14.39
CA ASP A 49 -4.99 1.99 -15.34
C ASP A 49 -4.98 3.51 -15.27
N THR A 50 -3.79 4.11 -15.24
CA THR A 50 -3.65 5.56 -15.36
C THR A 50 -3.73 5.98 -16.82
N GLU A 51 -3.98 7.26 -17.06
CA GLU A 51 -3.74 7.84 -18.37
C GLU A 51 -2.23 7.94 -18.67
N MET A 52 -1.91 8.35 -19.90
CA MET A 52 -0.53 8.63 -20.28
C MET A 52 -0.07 9.93 -19.62
N ILE A 53 0.86 9.81 -18.67
CA ILE A 53 1.42 10.93 -17.90
C ILE A 53 2.70 11.40 -18.60
N THR A 54 2.83 12.71 -18.80
CA THR A 54 4.05 13.33 -19.32
C THR A 54 4.58 14.33 -18.29
N THR A 55 5.82 14.16 -17.84
CA THR A 55 6.46 15.09 -16.90
C THR A 55 7.97 15.12 -17.07
N ASN A 56 8.61 16.12 -16.48
CA ASN A 56 10.05 16.30 -16.50
C ASN A 56 10.71 15.51 -15.36
N PHE A 57 11.99 15.21 -15.51
CA PHE A 57 12.80 14.75 -14.37
C PHE A 57 13.28 15.95 -13.54
N ALA A 58 13.91 15.66 -12.39
CA ALA A 58 14.54 16.70 -11.56
C ALA A 58 15.72 17.40 -12.28
N ASP A 59 16.34 16.71 -13.22
CA ASP A 59 17.46 17.16 -14.02
C ASP A 59 17.01 17.54 -15.45
N GLU A 60 17.58 16.92 -16.49
CA GLU A 60 17.22 17.20 -17.88
C GLU A 60 16.40 16.06 -18.50
N GLY A 61 15.52 16.43 -19.43
CA GLY A 61 14.70 15.49 -20.18
C GLY A 61 13.31 15.27 -19.57
N PHE A 62 12.53 14.46 -20.27
CA PHE A 62 11.16 14.15 -19.88
C PHE A 62 10.87 12.68 -20.06
N ILE A 63 9.78 12.25 -19.41
CA ILE A 63 9.30 10.89 -19.47
C ILE A 63 7.81 10.89 -19.73
N LYS A 64 7.41 9.99 -20.62
CA LYS A 64 6.02 9.59 -20.84
C LYS A 64 5.83 8.21 -20.26
N MET A 65 4.85 8.04 -19.39
CA MET A 65 4.64 6.77 -18.72
C MET A 65 3.16 6.47 -18.47
N ARG A 66 2.86 5.19 -18.31
CA ARG A 66 1.54 4.71 -17.90
C ARG A 66 1.71 3.63 -16.86
N PHE A 67 0.82 3.62 -15.87
CA PHE A 67 0.85 2.65 -14.79
C PHE A 67 -0.42 1.81 -14.77
N LYS A 68 -0.27 0.57 -14.32
CA LYS A 68 -1.34 -0.29 -13.84
C LYS A 68 -1.15 -0.50 -12.35
N ILE A 69 -2.16 -0.13 -11.57
CA ILE A 69 -2.14 -0.15 -10.11
C ILE A 69 -3.02 -1.30 -9.65
N ILE A 70 -2.47 -2.22 -8.87
CA ILE A 70 -3.19 -3.36 -8.32
C ILE A 70 -3.54 -3.06 -6.87
N THR A 71 -4.81 -3.24 -6.52
CA THR A 71 -5.33 -3.02 -5.17
C THR A 71 -5.56 -4.36 -4.46
N LYS A 72 -6.06 -4.31 -3.22
CA LYS A 72 -6.43 -5.51 -2.45
C LYS A 72 -7.76 -6.11 -2.88
N SER A 73 -8.65 -5.30 -3.43
CA SER A 73 -10.01 -5.73 -3.79
C SER A 73 -10.58 -4.87 -4.92
N LYS A 74 -11.57 -5.42 -5.62
CA LYS A 74 -12.31 -4.70 -6.67
C LYS A 74 -12.89 -3.38 -6.17
N LYS A 75 -13.42 -3.38 -4.94
CA LYS A 75 -13.95 -2.17 -4.30
C LYS A 75 -12.87 -1.11 -4.13
N ASP A 76 -11.68 -1.51 -3.67
CA ASP A 76 -10.56 -0.57 -3.52
C ASP A 76 -10.11 -0.02 -4.87
N ALA A 77 -10.16 -0.83 -5.95
CA ALA A 77 -9.90 -0.36 -7.30
C ALA A 77 -10.94 0.68 -7.76
N GLU A 78 -12.23 0.47 -7.48
CA GLU A 78 -13.29 1.44 -7.78
C GLU A 78 -13.14 2.75 -7.00
N GLU A 79 -12.71 2.70 -5.74
CA GLU A 79 -12.47 3.89 -4.92
C GLU A 79 -11.24 4.67 -5.40
N ILE A 80 -10.13 3.97 -5.64
CA ILE A 80 -8.89 4.57 -6.16
C ILE A 80 -9.09 5.14 -7.57
N GLY A 81 -9.90 4.48 -8.42
CA GLY A 81 -10.25 4.99 -9.74
C GLY A 81 -10.94 6.36 -9.71
N LYS A 82 -11.70 6.69 -8.65
CA LYS A 82 -12.31 8.03 -8.47
C LYS A 82 -11.29 9.10 -8.09
N LEU A 83 -10.13 8.69 -7.56
CA LEU A 83 -9.03 9.54 -7.13
C LEU A 83 -7.88 9.54 -8.13
N GLN A 84 -8.13 9.16 -9.38
CA GLN A 84 -7.11 9.07 -10.42
C GLN A 84 -6.28 10.36 -10.57
N PHE A 85 -6.91 11.53 -10.51
CA PHE A 85 -6.21 12.82 -10.56
C PHE A 85 -5.17 12.99 -9.44
N HIS A 86 -5.43 12.43 -8.26
CA HIS A 86 -4.52 12.51 -7.12
C HIS A 86 -3.32 11.59 -7.36
N ILE A 87 -3.57 10.35 -7.80
CA ILE A 87 -2.53 9.39 -8.19
C ILE A 87 -1.60 9.99 -9.25
N GLU A 88 -2.16 10.54 -10.32
CA GLU A 88 -1.41 11.15 -11.41
C GLU A 88 -0.60 12.36 -10.92
N SER A 89 -1.17 13.19 -10.05
CA SER A 89 -0.45 14.30 -9.41
C SER A 89 0.74 13.82 -8.57
N SER A 90 0.55 12.77 -7.76
CA SER A 90 1.60 12.21 -6.93
C SER A 90 2.71 11.57 -7.75
N ILE A 91 2.37 10.91 -8.87
CA ILE A 91 3.34 10.38 -9.83
C ILE A 91 4.17 11.52 -10.43
N ILE A 92 3.53 12.60 -10.88
CA ILE A 92 4.21 13.77 -11.44
C ILE A 92 5.19 14.36 -10.43
N GLN A 93 4.74 14.55 -9.18
CA GLN A 93 5.58 15.07 -8.11
C GLN A 93 6.76 14.13 -7.80
N TYR A 94 6.52 12.83 -7.75
CA TYR A 94 7.59 11.85 -7.52
C TYR A 94 8.66 11.89 -8.61
N VAL A 95 8.25 11.93 -9.87
CA VAL A 95 9.17 11.93 -11.02
C VAL A 95 9.98 13.22 -11.09
N ASN A 96 9.38 14.36 -10.77
CA ASN A 96 10.08 15.66 -10.67
C ASN A 96 11.14 15.69 -9.55
N ASN A 97 11.20 14.68 -8.68
CA ASN A 97 12.18 14.58 -7.59
C ASN A 97 13.29 13.54 -7.84
N ILE A 98 13.23 12.79 -8.94
CA ILE A 98 14.27 11.81 -9.29
C ILE A 98 14.99 12.20 -10.56
N LYS A 99 16.24 11.75 -10.71
CA LYS A 99 17.03 12.00 -11.91
C LYS A 99 16.74 10.97 -13.00
N LYS A 100 16.98 11.35 -14.25
CA LYS A 100 16.83 10.46 -15.42
C LYS A 100 17.58 9.14 -15.29
N GLU A 101 18.80 9.14 -14.72
CA GLU A 101 19.59 7.92 -14.54
C GLU A 101 18.95 6.93 -13.56
N GLU A 102 18.20 7.42 -12.58
CA GLU A 102 17.50 6.60 -11.59
C GLU A 102 16.29 5.87 -12.20
N ALA A 103 15.75 6.39 -13.31
CA ALA A 103 14.66 5.77 -14.07
C ALA A 103 15.14 4.78 -15.14
N ASN A 104 16.45 4.56 -15.26
CA ASN A 104 17.05 3.70 -16.28
C ASN A 104 17.29 2.27 -15.81
N GLY A 105 17.10 1.33 -16.74
CA GLY A 105 17.28 -0.10 -16.52
C GLY A 105 16.23 -0.75 -15.60
N PRO A 106 16.27 -2.09 -15.44
CA PRO A 106 15.27 -2.83 -14.67
C PRO A 106 15.24 -2.45 -13.18
N LYS A 107 16.40 -2.18 -12.57
CA LYS A 107 16.49 -1.81 -11.15
C LYS A 107 15.83 -0.45 -10.86
N GLY A 108 16.02 0.52 -11.74
CA GLY A 108 15.40 1.84 -11.62
C GLY A 108 13.88 1.76 -11.73
N LEU A 109 13.38 0.98 -12.69
CA LEU A 109 11.95 0.72 -12.84
C LEU A 109 11.32 0.12 -11.58
N THR A 110 11.90 -0.97 -11.05
CA THR A 110 11.40 -1.60 -9.82
C THR A 110 11.49 -0.67 -8.62
N LEU A 111 12.49 0.22 -8.57
CA LEU A 111 12.60 1.21 -7.50
C LEU A 111 11.45 2.24 -7.58
N ILE A 112 11.15 2.76 -8.77
CA ILE A 112 10.03 3.68 -9.01
C ILE A 112 8.71 3.04 -8.61
N GLU A 113 8.45 1.82 -9.08
CA GLU A 113 7.22 1.06 -8.78
C GLU A 113 7.01 0.89 -7.27
N ASN A 114 8.05 0.43 -6.55
CA ASN A 114 7.98 0.22 -5.11
C ASN A 114 7.83 1.52 -4.32
N ASN A 115 8.47 2.60 -4.77
CA ASN A 115 8.38 3.89 -4.10
C ASN A 115 7.02 4.54 -4.32
N LEU A 116 6.49 4.51 -5.54
CA LEU A 116 5.16 5.00 -5.85
C LEU A 116 4.10 4.23 -5.05
N GLN A 117 4.21 2.89 -4.94
CA GLN A 117 3.31 2.11 -4.11
C GLN A 117 3.30 2.60 -2.65
N LYS A 118 4.46 2.92 -2.08
CA LYS A 118 4.58 3.43 -0.71
C LYS A 118 4.00 4.83 -0.57
N VAL A 119 4.37 5.75 -1.46
CA VAL A 119 3.94 7.15 -1.46
C VAL A 119 2.42 7.22 -1.57
N LEU A 120 1.84 6.52 -2.55
CA LEU A 120 0.38 6.53 -2.77
C LEU A 120 -0.38 5.96 -1.56
N ASN A 121 0.07 4.86 -0.95
CA ASN A 121 -0.57 4.34 0.27
C ASN A 121 -0.42 5.30 1.47
N GLN A 122 0.69 6.02 1.58
CA GLN A 122 0.90 7.01 2.64
C GLN A 122 -0.05 8.21 2.46
N GLU A 123 -0.18 8.73 1.25
CA GLU A 123 -1.02 9.90 0.94
C GLU A 123 -2.51 9.58 1.02
N LEU A 124 -2.93 8.40 0.56
CA LEU A 124 -4.31 7.92 0.66
C LEU A 124 -4.69 7.50 2.09
N GLY A 125 -3.75 7.53 3.06
CA GLY A 125 -3.98 7.17 4.46
C GLY A 125 -4.43 5.71 4.66
N THR A 126 -4.24 4.87 3.66
CA THR A 126 -4.84 3.54 3.53
C THR A 126 -3.87 2.63 2.79
N ASN A 127 -3.83 1.34 3.14
CA ASN A 127 -2.92 0.38 2.51
C ASN A 127 -3.65 -0.41 1.42
N TYR A 128 -4.31 0.27 0.48
CA TYR A 128 -5.13 -0.35 -0.56
C TYR A 128 -4.28 -0.89 -1.72
N ILE A 129 -3.15 -0.26 -2.02
CA ILE A 129 -2.32 -0.57 -3.20
C ILE A 129 -1.32 -1.67 -2.85
N THR A 130 -1.45 -2.81 -3.52
CA THR A 130 -0.57 -3.97 -3.34
C THR A 130 0.63 -3.91 -4.27
N ARG A 131 0.44 -3.48 -5.52
CA ARG A 131 1.51 -3.36 -6.53
C ARG A 131 1.25 -2.20 -7.48
N VAL A 132 2.33 -1.63 -8.02
CA VAL A 132 2.29 -0.64 -9.10
C VAL A 132 3.19 -1.18 -10.20
N TYR A 133 2.68 -1.21 -11.44
CA TYR A 133 3.43 -1.66 -12.60
C TYR A 133 3.53 -0.53 -13.62
N MET A 134 4.74 -0.25 -14.09
CA MET A 134 4.93 0.62 -15.25
C MET A 134 4.73 -0.20 -16.52
N ILE A 135 3.64 0.06 -17.23
CA ILE A 135 3.23 -0.73 -18.40
C ILE A 135 3.64 -0.10 -19.73
N ASP A 136 3.98 1.19 -19.72
CA ASP A 136 4.48 1.93 -20.87
C ASP A 136 5.48 2.99 -20.40
N LYS A 137 6.58 3.16 -21.14
CA LYS A 137 7.63 4.13 -20.83
C LYS A 137 8.36 4.60 -22.08
N VAL A 138 8.46 5.91 -22.25
CA VAL A 138 9.37 6.58 -23.18
C VAL A 138 10.15 7.64 -22.40
N VAL A 139 11.48 7.55 -22.46
CA VAL A 139 12.40 8.53 -21.83
C VAL A 139 13.17 9.21 -22.96
N GLN A 140 13.23 10.55 -22.93
CA GLN A 140 13.97 11.34 -23.92
C GLN A 140 14.99 12.26 -23.27
#